data_AF-A0A0P9TCK9-F1
#
_entry.id   AF-A0A0P9TCK9-F1
#
_cell.length_a   1.000
_cell.length_b   1.000
_cell.length_c   1.000
_cell.angle_alpha   90.00
_cell.angle_beta   90.00
_cell.angle_gamma   90.00
#
_symmetry.space_group_name_H-M   'P 1'
#
loop_
_entity.id
_entity.type
_entity.pdbx_description
1 polymer ?
#
loop_
_entity_poly.entity_id
_entity_poly.type
_entity_poly.pdbx_seq_one_letter_code
_entity_poly.pdbx_strand_id
1 'polypeptide(L)'
;MNNTGGGSVYAKDALNLTLGGVLVNDQGVVRSDGTMDLKAAGLANTNGSVTSAGTGVLNFNGAVANQGGQVVSDAQLTLTSGSLDNSQRGRIAGNGVVLSTGAFNNQQSGSLSSTGAMRLTAGQVDNSAAGRIASA
;
A
#
# COMPACT_ATOMS: atom_id res chain seq x y z
N MET A 1 9.45 -5.83 11.59
CA MET A 1 10.35 -4.65 11.51
C MET A 1 9.59 -3.46 12.05
N ASN A 2 10.21 -2.63 12.89
CA ASN A 2 9.59 -1.42 13.40
C ASN A 2 10.26 -0.17 12.77
N ASN A 3 9.48 0.63 12.06
CA ASN A 3 9.85 1.88 11.42
C ASN A 3 8.89 3.00 11.89
N THR A 4 8.91 3.28 13.19
CA THR A 4 8.06 4.29 13.83
C THR A 4 8.76 5.64 14.03
N GLY A 5 8.00 6.72 14.25
CA GLY A 5 8.52 7.97 14.83
C GLY A 5 9.48 8.75 13.93
N GLY A 6 9.21 8.79 12.62
CA GLY A 6 10.08 9.42 11.62
C GLY A 6 11.22 8.54 11.12
N GLY A 7 11.21 7.24 11.47
CA GLY A 7 12.14 6.26 10.90
C GLY A 7 12.10 6.23 9.36
N SER A 8 13.22 5.87 8.74
CA SER A 8 13.36 5.86 7.29
C SER A 8 14.09 4.61 6.80
N VAL A 9 13.48 3.92 5.85
CA VAL A 9 14.10 2.89 5.00
C VAL A 9 14.12 3.44 3.59
N TYR A 10 15.31 3.62 3.03
CA TYR A 10 15.48 4.27 1.74
C TYR A 10 16.47 3.53 0.83
N ALA A 11 16.12 3.38 -0.44
CA ALA A 11 17.03 2.97 -1.50
C ALA A 11 17.01 3.98 -2.66
N LYS A 12 18.20 4.36 -3.13
CA LYS A 12 18.37 5.24 -4.30
C LYS A 12 17.99 4.57 -5.62
N ASP A 13 18.09 3.26 -5.68
CA ASP A 13 17.67 2.44 -6.83
C ASP A 13 16.60 1.47 -6.32
N ALA A 14 16.71 0.18 -6.64
CA ALA A 14 15.75 -0.82 -6.19
C ALA A 14 15.81 -1.07 -4.68
N LEU A 15 14.65 -1.06 -4.01
CA LEU A 15 14.49 -1.58 -2.65
C LEU A 15 13.93 -3.00 -2.70
N ASN A 16 14.73 -3.98 -2.25
CA ASN A 16 14.29 -5.35 -2.05
C ASN A 16 14.24 -5.64 -0.55
N LEU A 17 13.06 -5.82 0.02
CA LEU A 17 12.86 -6.01 1.45
C LEU A 17 11.99 -7.24 1.70
N THR A 18 12.56 -8.26 2.36
CA THR A 18 11.82 -9.46 2.78
C THR A 18 11.84 -9.57 4.29
N LEU A 19 10.65 -9.66 4.89
CA LEU A 19 10.45 -9.71 6.33
C LEU A 19 9.61 -10.94 6.70
N GLY A 20 10.05 -11.70 7.70
CA GLY A 20 9.25 -12.82 8.22
C GLY A 20 8.04 -12.40 9.06
N GLY A 21 7.93 -11.12 9.41
CA GLY A 21 6.88 -10.59 10.29
C GLY A 21 6.23 -9.33 9.71
N VAL A 22 5.38 -8.69 10.52
CA VAL A 22 4.71 -7.44 10.14
C VAL A 22 5.72 -6.29 10.06
N LEU A 23 5.59 -5.47 9.03
CA LEU A 23 6.21 -4.15 8.94
C LEU A 23 5.31 -3.13 9.64
N VAL A 24 5.80 -2.54 10.72
CA VAL A 24 5.15 -1.42 11.40
C VAL A 24 5.79 -0.14 10.89
N ASN A 25 5.02 0.70 10.19
CA ASN A 25 5.46 1.94 9.56
C ASN A 25 4.57 3.10 10.03
N ASP A 26 4.63 3.42 11.32
CA ASP A 26 3.82 4.48 11.93
C ASP A 26 4.59 5.81 11.93
N GLN A 27 4.09 6.80 11.19
CA GLN A 27 4.81 8.06 10.88
C GLN A 27 6.21 7.84 10.26
N GLY A 28 6.49 6.64 9.75
CA GLY A 28 7.75 6.28 9.11
C GLY A 28 7.70 6.37 7.59
N VAL A 29 8.88 6.29 6.97
CA VAL A 29 9.05 6.31 5.52
C VAL A 29 9.73 5.03 5.04
N VAL A 30 9.15 4.40 4.02
CA VAL A 30 9.77 3.35 3.21
C VAL A 30 9.77 3.84 1.78
N ARG A 31 10.94 4.14 1.21
CA ARG A 31 11.07 4.78 -0.10
C ARG A 31 12.08 4.08 -1.00
N SER A 32 11.71 3.90 -2.26
CA SER A 32 12.62 3.56 -3.36
C SER A 32 12.53 4.62 -4.45
N ASP A 33 13.68 5.08 -4.92
CA ASP A 33 13.79 5.94 -6.12
C ASP A 33 13.91 5.11 -7.41
N GLY A 34 13.86 3.78 -7.30
CA GLY A 34 13.70 2.83 -8.38
C GLY A 34 12.49 1.92 -8.13
N THR A 35 12.64 0.62 -8.38
CA THR A 35 11.59 -0.38 -8.11
C THR A 35 11.53 -0.80 -6.65
N MET A 36 10.36 -1.19 -6.17
CA MET A 36 10.21 -1.78 -4.84
C MET A 36 9.70 -3.22 -4.94
N ASP A 37 10.39 -4.17 -4.32
CA ASP A 37 9.89 -5.52 -4.02
C ASP A 37 9.86 -5.66 -2.49
N LEU A 38 8.67 -5.55 -1.90
CA LEU A 38 8.45 -5.68 -0.46
C LEU A 38 7.59 -6.89 -0.16
N LYS A 39 8.17 -7.85 0.57
CA LYS A 39 7.51 -9.05 1.07
C LYS A 39 7.48 -9.04 2.59
N ALA A 40 6.31 -9.21 3.19
CA ALA A 40 6.17 -9.28 4.65
C ALA A 40 4.96 -10.12 5.08
N ALA A 41 4.89 -10.48 6.36
CA ALA A 41 3.68 -11.14 6.87
C ALA A 41 2.45 -10.21 6.88
N GLY A 42 2.68 -8.89 6.94
CA GLY A 42 1.65 -7.86 6.92
C GLY A 42 2.26 -6.46 6.97
N LEU A 43 1.41 -5.45 6.87
CA LEU A 43 1.80 -4.03 6.94
C LEU A 43 0.85 -3.28 7.88
N ALA A 44 1.40 -2.52 8.82
CA ALA A 44 0.69 -1.52 9.60
C ALA A 44 1.29 -0.15 9.28
N ASN A 45 0.66 0.58 8.36
CA ASN A 45 1.10 1.88 7.85
C ASN A 45 0.16 2.99 8.35
N THR A 46 0.40 3.44 9.57
CA THR A 46 -0.41 4.49 10.23
C THR A 46 0.26 5.84 10.04
N ASN A 47 -0.38 6.77 9.32
CA ASN A 47 0.22 8.09 9.00
C ASN A 47 1.65 8.03 8.39
N GLY A 48 2.05 6.87 7.88
CA GLY A 48 3.36 6.61 7.27
C GLY A 48 3.28 6.59 5.75
N SER A 49 4.44 6.42 5.12
CA SER A 49 4.57 6.42 3.67
C SER A 49 5.34 5.20 3.17
N VAL A 50 4.79 4.50 2.19
CA VAL A 50 5.46 3.46 1.38
C VAL A 50 5.41 3.89 -0.09
N THR A 51 6.55 4.25 -0.67
CA THR A 51 6.60 4.90 -2.01
C THR A 51 7.67 4.34 -2.92
N SER A 52 7.35 4.14 -4.19
CA SER A 52 8.25 3.68 -5.26
C SER A 52 8.18 4.60 -6.46
N ALA A 53 9.32 5.12 -6.95
CA ALA A 53 9.36 5.89 -8.20
C ALA A 53 9.25 4.99 -9.45
N GLY A 54 9.63 3.71 -9.34
CA GLY A 54 9.43 2.67 -10.35
C GLY A 54 8.23 1.78 -10.03
N THR A 55 8.20 0.59 -10.63
CA THR A 55 7.19 -0.44 -10.32
C THR A 55 7.29 -0.89 -8.87
N GLY A 56 6.17 -0.84 -8.15
CA GLY A 56 6.03 -1.37 -6.80
C GLY A 56 5.36 -2.74 -6.82
N VAL A 57 6.02 -3.74 -6.26
CA VAL A 57 5.48 -5.09 -6.01
C VAL A 57 5.47 -5.32 -4.51
N LEU A 58 4.26 -5.39 -3.94
CA LEU A 58 4.03 -5.49 -2.52
C LEU A 58 3.26 -6.79 -2.23
N ASN A 59 3.91 -7.73 -1.57
CA ASN A 59 3.32 -9.03 -1.25
C ASN A 59 3.22 -9.22 0.26
N PHE A 60 1.98 -9.28 0.76
CA PHE A 60 1.69 -9.51 2.16
C PHE A 60 0.91 -10.80 2.32
N ASN A 61 1.38 -11.70 3.19
CA ASN A 61 0.68 -12.96 3.43
C ASN A 61 -0.61 -12.76 4.24
N GLY A 62 -0.66 -11.71 5.07
CA GLY A 62 -1.76 -11.39 5.98
C GLY A 62 -2.33 -10.00 5.73
N ALA A 63 -2.70 -9.32 6.82
CA ALA A 63 -3.39 -8.05 6.77
C ALA A 63 -2.49 -6.88 6.37
N VAL A 64 -3.06 -5.96 5.62
CA VAL A 64 -2.51 -4.62 5.35
C VAL A 64 -3.47 -3.59 5.95
N ALA A 65 -2.99 -2.81 6.90
CA ALA A 65 -3.65 -1.63 7.41
C ALA A 65 -2.90 -0.38 6.93
N ASN A 66 -3.55 0.43 6.12
CA ASN A 66 -3.07 1.70 5.57
C ASN A 66 -4.00 2.83 6.01
N GLN A 67 -4.06 3.08 7.32
CA GLN A 67 -4.98 4.06 7.93
C GLN A 67 -4.27 5.39 8.09
N GLY A 68 -4.75 6.44 7.43
CA GLY A 68 -4.09 7.75 7.36
C GLY A 68 -2.72 7.75 6.66
N GLY A 69 -2.21 6.57 6.27
CA GLY A 69 -0.97 6.39 5.55
C GLY A 69 -1.15 6.38 4.03
N GLN A 70 -0.03 6.30 3.33
CA GLN A 70 0.01 6.21 1.87
C GLN A 70 0.87 5.03 1.37
N VAL A 71 0.37 4.37 0.32
CA VAL A 71 1.08 3.38 -0.49
C VAL A 71 0.99 3.82 -1.95
N VAL A 72 2.11 4.23 -2.54
CA VAL A 72 2.11 4.91 -3.85
C VAL A 72 3.23 4.38 -4.74
N SER A 73 2.93 4.20 -6.02
CA SER A 73 3.93 3.92 -7.05
C SER A 73 3.78 4.95 -8.16
N ASP A 74 4.88 5.55 -8.65
CA ASP A 74 4.79 6.46 -9.81
C ASP A 74 4.60 5.69 -11.13
N ALA A 75 4.89 4.39 -11.12
CA ALA A 75 4.56 3.44 -12.18
C ALA A 75 3.43 2.47 -11.74
N GLN A 76 3.43 1.25 -12.29
CA GLN A 76 2.49 0.20 -11.89
C GLN A 76 2.69 -0.20 -10.42
N LEU A 77 1.59 -0.19 -9.64
CA LEU A 77 1.53 -0.79 -8.31
C LEU A 77 0.89 -2.18 -8.40
N THR A 78 1.55 -3.20 -7.87
CA THR A 78 0.98 -4.52 -7.61
C THR A 78 0.95 -4.75 -6.11
N LEU A 79 -0.25 -4.93 -5.54
CA LEU A 79 -0.43 -5.16 -4.12
C LEU A 79 -1.25 -6.44 -3.91
N THR A 80 -0.71 -7.35 -3.10
CA THR A 80 -1.40 -8.58 -2.69
C THR A 80 -1.46 -8.69 -1.17
N SER A 81 -2.62 -9.04 -0.62
CA SER A 81 -2.80 -9.23 0.83
C SER A 81 -3.91 -10.22 1.17
N GLY A 82 -3.97 -10.69 2.42
CA GLY A 82 -5.09 -11.47 2.94
C GLY A 82 -6.32 -10.60 3.25
N SER A 83 -6.09 -9.37 3.71
CA SER A 83 -7.09 -8.33 3.86
C SER A 83 -6.45 -6.96 3.69
N LEU A 84 -7.25 -5.95 3.36
CA LEU A 84 -6.80 -4.60 3.16
C LEU A 84 -7.76 -3.62 3.83
N ASP A 85 -7.26 -2.85 4.78
CA ASP A 85 -7.92 -1.70 5.36
C ASP A 85 -7.20 -0.42 4.90
N ASN A 86 -7.83 0.32 4.00
CA ASN A 86 -7.39 1.61 3.49
C ASN A 86 -8.30 2.75 3.99
N SER A 87 -8.93 2.57 5.15
CA SER A 87 -9.85 3.54 5.74
C SER A 87 -9.13 4.73 6.37
N GLN A 88 -9.89 5.63 7.00
CA GLN A 88 -9.35 6.79 7.73
C GLN A 88 -8.41 7.65 6.89
N ARG A 89 -8.85 8.07 5.70
CA ARG A 89 -8.02 8.84 4.73
C ARG A 89 -6.80 8.08 4.17
N GLY A 90 -6.78 6.76 4.26
CA GLY A 90 -5.78 5.92 3.61
C GLY A 90 -5.73 6.16 2.10
N ARG A 91 -4.52 6.19 1.54
CA ARG A 91 -4.30 6.42 0.10
C ARG A 91 -3.49 5.30 -0.54
N ILE A 92 -4.05 4.69 -1.57
CA ILE A 92 -3.36 3.76 -2.47
C ILE A 92 -3.45 4.31 -3.89
N ALA A 93 -2.31 4.47 -4.55
CA ALA A 93 -2.29 5.00 -5.90
C ALA A 93 -1.14 4.48 -6.78
N GLY A 94 -1.37 4.44 -8.09
CA GLY A 94 -0.28 4.33 -9.05
C GLY A 94 -0.65 4.63 -10.50
N ASN A 95 0.33 4.61 -11.39
CA ASN A 95 0.12 4.69 -12.83
C ASN A 95 -0.16 3.30 -13.41
N GLY A 96 -1.32 2.78 -13.02
CA GLY A 96 -1.65 1.36 -13.12
C GLY A 96 -1.72 0.75 -11.72
N VAL A 97 -2.81 0.03 -11.43
CA VAL A 97 -2.98 -0.66 -10.16
C VAL A 97 -3.49 -2.08 -10.38
N VAL A 98 -2.79 -3.06 -9.82
CA VAL A 98 -3.20 -4.45 -9.71
C VAL A 98 -3.31 -4.76 -8.22
N LEU A 99 -4.53 -4.86 -7.72
CA LEU A 99 -4.80 -5.12 -6.32
C LEU A 99 -5.54 -6.46 -6.18
N SER A 100 -4.96 -7.39 -5.42
CA SER A 100 -5.60 -8.67 -5.07
C SER A 100 -5.66 -8.84 -3.56
N THR A 101 -6.85 -8.93 -2.99
CA THR A 101 -7.01 -9.07 -1.54
C THR A 101 -8.23 -9.90 -1.16
N GLY A 102 -8.38 -10.24 0.12
CA GLY A 102 -9.61 -10.80 0.66
C GLY A 102 -10.65 -9.70 0.89
N ALA A 103 -10.94 -9.39 2.15
CA ALA A 103 -11.80 -8.26 2.49
C ALA A 103 -11.06 -6.93 2.26
N PHE A 104 -11.68 -6.03 1.50
CA PHE A 104 -11.17 -4.69 1.24
C PHE A 104 -12.08 -3.63 1.85
N ASN A 105 -11.58 -2.94 2.85
CA ASN A 105 -12.23 -1.79 3.48
C ASN A 105 -11.59 -0.50 2.98
N ASN A 106 -12.35 0.33 2.27
CA ASN A 106 -11.95 1.63 1.73
C ASN A 106 -12.84 2.77 2.22
N GLN A 107 -13.48 2.61 3.38
CA GLN A 107 -14.42 3.57 3.93
C GLN A 107 -13.74 4.80 4.55
N GLN A 108 -14.50 5.75 5.11
CA GLN A 108 -13.97 6.89 5.88
C GLN A 108 -12.93 7.71 5.09
N SER A 109 -13.30 8.13 3.89
CA SER A 109 -12.42 8.87 2.97
C SER A 109 -11.18 8.11 2.49
N GLY A 110 -11.18 6.78 2.57
CA GLY A 110 -10.19 5.94 1.89
C GLY A 110 -10.21 6.15 0.37
N SER A 111 -9.04 6.13 -0.25
CA SER A 111 -8.89 6.34 -1.70
C SER A 111 -8.00 5.26 -2.32
N LEU A 112 -8.56 4.56 -3.31
CA LEU A 112 -7.84 3.76 -4.29
C LEU A 112 -7.94 4.45 -5.65
N SER A 113 -6.81 4.82 -6.25
CA SER A 113 -6.81 5.54 -7.53
C SER A 113 -5.76 5.02 -8.49
N SER A 114 -6.09 4.97 -9.78
CA SER A 114 -5.12 4.66 -10.83
C SER A 114 -5.20 5.71 -11.95
N THR A 115 -4.06 6.21 -12.42
CA THR A 115 -4.01 7.03 -13.65
C THR A 115 -3.83 6.18 -14.92
N GLY A 116 -3.58 4.87 -14.77
CA GLY A 116 -3.59 3.88 -15.83
C GLY A 116 -4.63 2.79 -15.56
N ALA A 117 -4.49 1.63 -16.20
CA ALA A 117 -5.42 0.51 -16.02
C ALA A 117 -5.51 0.05 -14.54
N MET A 118 -6.73 -0.15 -14.05
CA MET A 118 -6.97 -0.72 -12.72
C MET A 118 -7.57 -2.12 -12.83
N ARG A 119 -6.96 -3.07 -12.13
CA ARG A 119 -7.54 -4.39 -11.85
C ARG A 119 -7.63 -4.58 -10.35
N LEU A 120 -8.86 -4.59 -9.83
CA LEU A 120 -9.18 -4.89 -8.44
C LEU A 120 -9.83 -6.26 -8.35
N THR A 121 -9.24 -7.15 -7.56
CA THR A 121 -9.77 -8.46 -7.22
C THR A 121 -9.87 -8.54 -5.70
N ALA A 122 -11.09 -8.55 -5.17
CA ALA A 122 -11.34 -8.61 -3.73
C ALA A 122 -12.48 -9.59 -3.46
N GLY A 123 -12.44 -10.29 -2.32
CA GLY A 123 -13.53 -11.15 -1.88
C GLY A 123 -14.77 -10.34 -1.50
N GLN A 124 -14.57 -9.25 -0.76
CA GLN A 124 -15.60 -8.26 -0.46
C GLN A 124 -14.99 -6.86 -0.53
N VAL A 125 -15.80 -5.88 -0.95
CA VAL A 125 -15.40 -4.48 -1.01
C VAL A 125 -16.41 -3.64 -0.23
N ASP A 126 -15.93 -2.94 0.79
CA ASP A 126 -16.63 -1.83 1.41
C ASP A 126 -16.01 -0.52 0.95
N ASN A 127 -16.71 0.20 0.09
CA ASN A 127 -16.33 1.53 -0.38
C ASN A 127 -17.37 2.58 0.06
N SER A 128 -18.03 2.36 1.19
CA SER A 128 -19.03 3.27 1.75
C SER A 128 -18.38 4.45 2.48
N ALA A 129 -19.18 5.31 3.15
CA ALA A 129 -18.71 6.42 3.99
C ALA A 129 -17.62 7.30 3.35
N ALA A 130 -17.92 7.82 2.16
CA ALA A 130 -17.04 8.66 1.34
C ALA A 130 -15.74 7.98 0.85
N GLY A 131 -15.72 6.65 0.82
CA GLY A 131 -14.69 5.88 0.11
C GLY A 131 -14.70 6.15 -1.40
N ARG A 132 -13.52 6.14 -2.02
CA ARG A 132 -13.35 6.36 -3.45
C ARG A 132 -12.49 5.29 -4.09
N ILE A 133 -13.00 4.69 -5.17
CA ILE A 133 -12.24 3.84 -6.09
C ILE A 133 -12.40 4.47 -7.48
N ALA A 134 -11.30 4.82 -8.15
CA ALA A 134 -11.33 5.49 -9.45
C ALA A 134 -10.15 5.10 -10.34
N SER A 135 -10.42 4.94 -11.64
CA SER A 135 -9.40 4.82 -12.69
C SER A 135 -9.60 5.90 -13.74
N ALA A 136 -8.51 6.36 -14.36
CA ALA A 136 -8.52 7.24 -15.53
C ALA A 136 -8.74 6.46 -16.84
#